data_AF-A0A2V8EUI9-F1
#
_entry.id   AF-A0A2V8EUI9-F1
#
_cell.length_a   1.000
_cell.length_b   1.000
_cell.length_c   1.000
_cell.angle_alpha   90.00
_cell.angle_beta   90.00
_cell.angle_gamma   90.00
#
_symmetry.space_group_name_H-M   'P 1'
#
loop_
_entity.id
_entity.type
_entity.pdbx_description
1 polymer ?
#
loop_
_entity_poly.entity_id
_entity_poly.type
_entity_poly.pdbx_seq_one_letter_code
_entity_poly.pdbx_strand_id
1 'polypeptide(L)'
;MKGMLAALMAVVVLVASSRAQQAPPHTHLVIVVDGLRPDYVTPEVMPRLFRLGRRGIVFRSHHSVFPTVTRVNDASFVTGAYPETHGLMGNSVYIPRANATKGLDTGERMNLEAVERAEGRLLTAPTL
;
A
#
# COMPACT_ATOMS: atom_id res chain seq x y z
N MET A 1 35.48 -29.92 -36.30
CA MET A 1 35.34 -28.45 -36.36
C MET A 1 33.89 -27.95 -36.39
N LYS A 2 32.96 -28.58 -37.13
CA LYS A 2 31.54 -28.14 -37.20
C LYS A 2 30.77 -28.19 -35.86
N GLY A 3 30.97 -29.22 -35.03
CA GLY A 3 30.28 -29.37 -33.74
C GLY A 3 30.71 -28.35 -32.67
N MET A 4 31.97 -27.91 -32.70
CA MET A 4 32.49 -26.91 -31.77
C MET A 4 31.94 -25.51 -32.06
N LEU A 5 31.73 -25.19 -33.35
CA LEU A 5 31.14 -23.92 -33.77
C LEU A 5 29.64 -23.84 -33.43
N ALA A 6 28.91 -24.96 -33.55
CA ALA A 6 27.49 -25.06 -33.19
C ALA A 6 27.27 -24.93 -31.67
N ALA A 7 28.10 -25.59 -30.86
CA ALA A 7 28.05 -25.47 -29.40
C ALA A 7 28.37 -24.03 -28.94
N LEU A 8 29.34 -23.37 -29.58
CA LEU A 8 29.69 -21.99 -29.27
C LEU A 8 28.55 -21.02 -29.61
N MET A 9 27.90 -21.20 -30.76
CA MET A 9 26.72 -20.39 -31.13
C MET A 9 25.54 -20.63 -30.17
N ALA A 10 25.28 -21.87 -29.76
CA ALA A 10 24.21 -22.18 -28.81
C ALA A 10 24.43 -21.52 -27.44
N VAL A 11 25.68 -21.50 -26.94
CA VAL A 11 26.03 -20.83 -25.68
C VAL A 11 25.89 -19.30 -25.81
N VAL A 12 26.31 -18.72 -26.93
CA VAL A 12 26.16 -17.27 -27.18
C VAL A 12 24.68 -16.85 -27.22
N VAL A 13 23.82 -17.66 -27.85
CA VAL A 13 22.36 -17.41 -27.89
C VAL A 13 21.72 -17.53 -26.50
N LEU A 14 22.16 -18.49 -25.67
CA LEU A 14 21.67 -18.64 -24.30
C LEU A 14 22.02 -17.43 -23.42
N VAL A 15 23.27 -16.96 -23.49
CA VAL A 15 23.77 -15.83 -22.68
C VAL A 15 23.15 -14.49 -23.12
N ALA A 16 22.91 -14.30 -24.42
CA ALA A 16 22.25 -13.09 -24.93
C ALA A 16 20.78 -13.00 -24.48
N SER A 17 20.09 -14.14 -24.36
CA SER A 17 18.70 -14.20 -23.89
C SER A 17 18.55 -13.82 -22.42
N SER A 18 19.58 -14.08 -21.59
CA SER A 18 19.55 -13.75 -20.16
C SER A 18 19.69 -12.24 -19.88
N ARG A 19 20.28 -11.47 -20.80
CA ARG A 19 20.43 -10.00 -20.66
C ARG A 19 19.28 -9.20 -21.26
N ALA A 20 18.46 -9.81 -22.11
CA ALA A 20 17.41 -9.10 -22.85
C ALA A 20 16.13 -8.81 -22.04
N GLN A 21 16.00 -9.33 -20.81
CA GLN A 21 14.70 -9.28 -20.10
C GLN A 21 14.83 -8.92 -18.60
N GLN A 22 15.44 -7.79 -18.26
CA GLN A 22 15.12 -7.13 -16.99
C GLN A 22 14.89 -5.65 -17.24
N ALA A 23 13.61 -5.27 -17.40
CA ALA A 23 13.22 -3.88 -17.37
C ALA A 23 13.73 -3.25 -16.06
N PRO A 24 14.24 -2.00 -16.09
CA PRO A 24 14.68 -1.35 -14.88
C PRO A 24 13.55 -1.38 -13.83
N PRO A 25 13.87 -1.64 -12.55
CA PRO A 25 12.85 -1.77 -11.52
C PRO A 25 11.97 -0.52 -11.49
N HIS A 26 10.66 -0.70 -11.52
CA HIS A 26 9.71 0.39 -11.38
C HIS A 26 9.76 0.91 -9.93
N THR A 27 10.08 2.19 -9.76
CA THR A 27 9.96 2.85 -8.46
C THR A 27 8.56 3.42 -8.30
N HIS A 28 7.86 2.98 -7.26
CA HIS A 28 6.54 3.49 -6.90
C HIS A 28 6.67 4.37 -5.65
N LEU A 29 6.18 5.61 -5.73
CA LEU A 29 6.07 6.52 -4.59
C LEU A 29 4.59 6.77 -4.31
N VAL A 30 4.16 6.42 -3.10
CA VAL A 30 2.82 6.73 -2.60
C VAL A 30 2.94 7.91 -1.64
N ILE A 31 2.13 8.95 -1.87
CA ILE A 31 2.03 10.12 -0.99
C ILE A 31 0.60 10.17 -0.45
N VAL A 32 0.46 10.04 0.87
CA VAL A 32 -0.82 10.18 1.57
C VAL A 32 -0.88 11.57 2.20
N VAL A 33 -1.97 12.29 1.95
CA VAL A 33 -2.26 13.58 2.59
C VAL A 33 -3.54 13.42 3.39
N ASP A 34 -3.40 13.26 4.71
CA ASP A 34 -4.54 13.00 5.60
C ASP A 34 -5.54 14.18 5.57
N GLY A 35 -6.83 13.86 5.57
CA GLY A 35 -7.92 14.84 5.58
C GLY A 35 -8.00 15.75 4.35
N LEU A 36 -7.31 15.44 3.25
CA LEU A 36 -7.34 16.28 2.04
C LEU A 36 -8.68 16.11 1.29
N ARG A 37 -9.61 17.05 1.51
CA ARG A 37 -10.83 17.11 0.70
C ARG A 37 -10.50 17.49 -0.76
N PRO A 38 -11.10 16.83 -1.77
CA PRO A 38 -10.75 17.08 -3.17
C PRO A 38 -10.97 18.53 -3.65
N ASP A 39 -11.93 19.25 -3.06
CA ASP A 39 -12.23 20.64 -3.38
C ASP A 39 -11.18 21.64 -2.90
N TYR A 40 -10.21 21.23 -2.07
CA TYR A 40 -9.06 22.07 -1.70
C TYR A 40 -7.99 22.13 -2.80
N VAL A 41 -8.01 21.21 -3.76
CA VAL A 41 -7.00 21.13 -4.81
C VAL A 41 -7.37 22.07 -5.97
N THR A 42 -7.14 23.38 -5.77
CA THR A 42 -7.33 24.41 -6.79
C THR A 42 -5.99 25.00 -7.26
N PRO A 43 -5.96 25.70 -8.42
CA PRO A 43 -4.76 26.43 -8.87
C PRO A 43 -4.26 27.47 -7.86
N GLU A 44 -5.16 28.08 -7.08
CA GLU A 44 -4.86 29.16 -6.15
C GLU A 44 -4.35 28.63 -4.81
N VAL A 45 -4.94 27.54 -4.30
CA VAL A 45 -4.62 26.99 -2.97
C VAL A 45 -3.49 25.96 -3.05
N MET A 46 -3.49 25.09 -4.06
CA MET A 46 -2.53 23.99 -4.19
C MET A 46 -1.94 23.88 -5.61
N PRO A 47 -1.28 24.93 -6.15
CA PRO A 47 -0.85 25.01 -7.55
C PRO A 47 0.01 23.83 -8.01
N ARG A 48 0.86 23.28 -7.13
CA ARG A 48 1.75 22.16 -7.45
C ARG A 48 0.99 20.84 -7.60
N LEU A 49 0.07 20.55 -6.67
CA LEU A 49 -0.74 19.34 -6.69
C LEU A 49 -1.78 19.40 -7.82
N PHE A 50 -2.38 20.57 -8.04
CA PHE A 50 -3.26 20.81 -9.19
C PHE A 50 -2.53 20.53 -10.51
N ARG A 51 -1.31 21.08 -10.69
CA ARG A 51 -0.50 20.81 -11.89
C ARG A 51 -0.07 19.35 -12.01
N LEU A 52 0.14 18.64 -10.89
CA LEU A 52 0.42 17.20 -10.92
C LEU A 52 -0.80 16.44 -11.48
N GLY A 53 -2.00 16.69 -10.96
CA GLY A 53 -3.23 16.11 -11.47
C GLY A 53 -3.49 16.40 -12.95
N ARG A 54 -3.18 17.62 -13.41
CA ARG A 54 -3.29 18.01 -14.83
C ARG A 54 -2.32 17.27 -15.77
N ARG A 55 -1.18 16.79 -15.27
CA ARG A 55 -0.19 16.01 -16.03
C ARG A 55 -0.38 14.50 -15.89
N GLY A 56 -1.25 14.07 -14.98
CA GLY A 56 -1.52 12.67 -14.68
C GLY A 56 -3.00 12.34 -14.80
N ILE A 57 -3.45 11.40 -13.98
CA ILE A 57 -4.85 10.94 -13.92
C ILE A 57 -5.42 11.32 -12.56
N VAL A 58 -6.65 11.85 -12.57
CA VAL A 58 -7.42 12.15 -11.35
C VAL A 58 -8.66 11.27 -11.32
N PHE A 59 -8.75 10.39 -10.33
CA PHE A 59 -9.92 9.53 -10.12
C PHE A 59 -11.02 10.31 -9.39
N ARG A 60 -12.06 10.72 -10.11
CA ARG A 60 -13.16 11.55 -9.56
C ARG A 60 -14.17 10.78 -8.71
N SER A 61 -14.22 9.45 -8.85
CA SER A 61 -15.17 8.58 -8.15
C SER A 61 -14.51 7.77 -7.04
N HIS A 62 -13.40 8.25 -6.48
CA HIS A 62 -12.79 7.62 -5.31
C HIS A 62 -13.61 7.95 -4.06
N HIS A 63 -13.70 7.00 -3.13
CA HIS A 63 -14.41 7.17 -1.87
C HIS A 63 -13.61 6.49 -0.75
N SER A 64 -13.67 7.09 0.44
CA SER A 64 -13.20 6.46 1.66
C SER A 64 -14.07 5.25 2.02
N VAL A 65 -13.49 4.30 2.75
CA VAL A 65 -14.29 3.27 3.43
C VAL A 65 -14.96 3.85 4.67
N PHE A 66 -16.02 3.19 5.14
CA PHE A 66 -16.64 3.49 6.43
C PHE A 66 -16.03 2.63 7.55
N PRO A 67 -15.74 3.20 8.74
CA PRO A 67 -15.80 4.63 9.08
C PRO A 67 -14.69 5.44 8.41
N THR A 68 -14.98 6.70 8.07
CA THR A 68 -14.04 7.62 7.40
C THR A 68 -13.02 8.20 8.38
N VAL A 69 -12.23 7.32 9.00
CA VAL A 69 -11.14 7.68 9.93
C VAL A 69 -9.80 7.18 9.40
N THR A 70 -8.73 7.87 9.77
CA THR A 70 -7.36 7.72 9.23
C THR A 70 -6.93 6.27 9.14
N ARG A 71 -6.83 5.55 10.27
CA ARG A 71 -6.17 4.24 10.30
C ARG A 71 -6.98 3.14 9.63
N VAL A 72 -8.30 3.29 9.61
CA VAL A 72 -9.19 2.40 8.87
C VAL A 72 -8.97 2.56 7.37
N ASN A 73 -8.90 3.82 6.88
CA ASN A 73 -8.65 4.09 5.47
C ASN A 73 -7.22 3.73 5.04
N ASP A 74 -6.22 3.96 5.89
CA ASP A 74 -4.84 3.54 5.63
C ASP A 74 -4.75 2.01 5.46
N ALA A 75 -5.39 1.26 6.38
CA ALA A 75 -5.44 -0.19 6.30
C ALA A 75 -6.17 -0.67 5.04
N SER A 76 -7.32 -0.07 4.69
CA SER A 76 -8.01 -0.40 3.44
C SER A 76 -7.19 -0.05 2.20
N PHE A 77 -6.45 1.06 2.23
CA PHE A 77 -5.61 1.50 1.11
C PHE A 77 -4.46 0.52 0.83
N VAL A 78 -3.76 0.06 1.88
CA VAL A 78 -2.61 -0.85 1.72
C VAL A 78 -3.00 -2.32 1.55
N THR A 79 -4.23 -2.71 1.90
CA THR A 79 -4.70 -4.10 1.77
C THR A 79 -5.64 -4.31 0.59
N GLY A 80 -6.27 -3.25 0.08
CA GLY A 80 -7.35 -3.33 -0.90
C GLY A 80 -8.64 -3.95 -0.35
N ALA A 81 -8.75 -4.13 0.97
CA ALA A 81 -9.87 -4.79 1.63
C ALA A 81 -10.73 -3.81 2.43
N TYR A 82 -11.99 -4.17 2.70
CA TYR A 82 -12.83 -3.42 3.63
C TYR A 82 -12.48 -3.72 5.11
N PRO A 83 -12.91 -2.89 6.06
CA PRO A 83 -12.62 -3.08 7.49
C PRO A 83 -13.04 -4.42 8.06
N GLU A 84 -14.16 -4.96 7.59
CA GLU A 84 -14.62 -6.32 7.92
C GLU A 84 -13.62 -7.42 7.55
N THR A 85 -12.82 -7.19 6.51
CA THR A 85 -11.87 -8.17 5.97
C THR A 85 -10.47 -7.96 6.52
N HIS A 86 -10.02 -6.71 6.71
CA HIS A 86 -8.69 -6.43 7.30
C HIS A 86 -8.69 -6.29 8.83
N GLY A 87 -9.86 -6.24 9.46
CA GLY A 87 -10.04 -6.35 10.92
C GLY A 87 -9.85 -5.05 11.73
N LEU A 88 -9.27 -4.01 11.12
CA LEU A 88 -9.04 -2.72 11.80
C LEU A 88 -10.27 -1.82 11.67
N MET A 89 -11.09 -1.78 12.72
CA MET A 89 -12.41 -1.14 12.69
C MET A 89 -12.44 0.32 13.15
N GLY A 90 -11.32 0.88 13.64
CA GLY A 90 -11.29 2.25 14.14
C GLY A 90 -9.90 2.76 14.50
N ASN A 91 -9.82 4.07 14.75
CA ASN A 91 -8.64 4.71 15.35
C ASN A 91 -8.48 4.33 16.83
N SER A 92 -9.55 3.86 17.46
CA SER A 92 -9.51 3.22 18.78
C SER A 92 -10.39 1.99 18.75
N VAL A 93 -9.87 0.87 19.22
CA VAL A 93 -10.56 -0.44 19.20
C VAL A 93 -10.55 -1.04 20.60
N TYR A 94 -11.61 -1.76 20.95
CA TYR A 94 -11.63 -2.51 22.21
C TYR A 94 -11.44 -3.99 21.92
N ILE A 95 -10.30 -4.53 22.37
CA ILE A 95 -9.93 -5.93 22.19
C ILE A 95 -9.64 -6.50 23.60
N PRO A 96 -10.62 -7.17 24.23
CA PRO A 96 -10.50 -7.63 25.61
C PRO A 96 -9.30 -8.55 25.86
N ARG A 97 -8.90 -9.34 24.86
CA ARG A 97 -7.76 -10.24 24.93
C ARG A 97 -6.41 -9.51 25.00
N ALA A 98 -6.35 -8.29 24.45
CA ALA A 98 -5.17 -7.42 24.51
C ALA A 98 -5.22 -6.50 25.74
N ASN A 99 -6.41 -5.95 26.06
CA ASN A 99 -6.64 -5.19 27.28
C ASN A 99 -8.11 -5.28 27.70
N ALA A 100 -8.38 -5.94 28.81
CA ALA A 100 -9.74 -6.19 29.31
C ALA A 100 -10.45 -4.95 29.90
N THR A 101 -9.78 -3.79 29.98
CA THR A 101 -10.29 -2.64 30.73
C THR A 101 -10.33 -1.32 29.96
N LYS A 102 -9.66 -1.22 28.80
CA LYS A 102 -9.53 0.04 28.05
C LYS A 102 -9.57 -0.19 26.55
N GLY A 103 -10.09 0.81 25.84
CA GLY A 103 -9.87 0.95 24.40
C GLY A 103 -8.40 1.19 24.08
N LEU A 104 -7.99 0.73 22.91
CA LEU A 104 -6.62 0.76 22.40
C LEU A 104 -6.55 1.76 21.25
N ASP A 105 -5.80 2.84 21.42
CA ASP A 105 -5.47 3.74 20.31
C ASP A 105 -4.56 3.00 19.33
N THR A 106 -4.98 2.91 18.08
CA THR A 106 -4.26 2.17 17.02
C THR A 106 -3.10 2.99 16.43
N GLY A 107 -2.83 4.17 16.96
CA GLY A 107 -1.61 4.95 16.72
C GLY A 107 -0.46 4.60 17.62
N GLU A 108 -0.74 3.97 18.76
CA GLU A 108 0.26 3.63 19.73
C GLU A 108 0.84 2.26 19.41
N ARG A 109 2.13 2.23 19.08
CA ARG A 109 2.84 0.99 18.71
C ARG A 109 2.67 -0.11 19.77
N MET A 110 2.76 0.24 21.04
CA MET A 110 2.61 -0.73 22.14
C MET A 110 1.23 -1.38 22.15
N ASN A 111 0.17 -0.63 21.80
CA ASN A 111 -1.18 -1.18 21.69
C ASN A 111 -1.27 -2.14 20.51
N LEU A 112 -0.69 -1.78 19.35
CA LEU A 112 -0.67 -2.66 18.18
C LEU A 112 0.05 -3.98 18.44
N GLU A 113 1.22 -3.91 19.09
CA GLU A 113 1.98 -5.10 19.49
C GLU A 113 1.21 -5.97 20.52
N ALA A 114 0.43 -5.35 21.41
CA ALA A 114 -0.44 -6.08 22.34
C ALA A 114 -1.58 -6.80 21.62
N VAL A 115 -2.18 -6.16 20.61
CA VAL A 115 -3.19 -6.78 19.75
C VAL A 115 -2.61 -7.95 18.96
N GLU A 116 -1.44 -7.78 18.36
CA GLU A 116 -0.77 -8.85 17.62
C GLU A 116 -0.43 -10.05 18.52
N ARG A 117 0.05 -9.82 19.75
CA ARG A 117 0.25 -10.90 20.72
C ARG A 117 -1.04 -11.61 21.13
N ALA A 118 -2.16 -10.89 21.19
CA ALA A 118 -3.44 -11.44 21.63
C ALA A 118 -4.22 -12.19 20.53
N GLU A 119 -4.17 -11.67 19.29
CA GLU A 119 -4.96 -12.17 18.14
C GLU A 119 -4.09 -12.87 17.08
N GLY A 120 -2.76 -12.83 17.22
CA GLY A 120 -1.79 -13.46 16.32
C GLY A 120 -1.39 -12.61 15.11
N ARG A 121 -2.23 -11.67 14.69
CA ARG A 121 -1.93 -10.69 13.61
C ARG A 121 -2.76 -9.42 13.80
N LEU A 122 -2.22 -8.27 13.40
CA LEU A 122 -2.96 -7.01 13.44
C LEU A 122 -3.97 -6.88 12.29
N LEU A 123 -3.50 -6.97 11.04
CA LEU A 123 -4.36 -6.91 9.85
C LEU A 123 -4.61 -8.31 9.30
N THR A 124 -5.87 -8.64 9.04
CA THR A 124 -6.32 -9.96 8.56
C THR A 124 -6.24 -10.16 7.04
N ALA A 125 -5.88 -9.11 6.29
CA ALA A 125 -5.61 -9.16 4.84
C ALA A 125 -4.10 -8.98 4.53
N PRO A 126 -3.61 -9.42 3.34
CA PRO A 126 -2.27 -9.09 2.86
C PRO A 126 -2.07 -7.58 2.70
N THR A 127 -0.84 -7.10 2.90
CA THR A 127 -0.45 -5.69 2.71
C THR A 127 0.50 -5.55 1.52
N LEU A 128 0.47 -4.39 0.85
CA LEU A 128 1.48 -3.97 -0.15
C LEU A 128 2.90 -3.94 0.43
#